data_AF-A0AAU9UBM6-F1
#
_entry.id   AF-A0AAU9UBM6-F1
#
_cell.length_a   1.000
_cell.length_b   1.000
_cell.length_c   1.000
_cell.angle_alpha   90.00
_cell.angle_beta   90.00
_cell.angle_gamma   90.00
#
_symmetry.space_group_name_H-M   'P 1'
#
loop_
_entity.id
_entity.type
_entity.pdbx_description
1 polymer ?
#
loop_
_entity_poly.entity_id
_entity_poly.type
_entity_poly.pdbx_seq_one_letter_code
_entity_poly.pdbx_strand_id
1 'polypeptide(L)'
;MTCRLIVVILLIVPFIHCQKLITILSDFTNDKDVKFFKTTLPWIVENVGSDISLKFHFKDSGTNSGPRQCNLLQLTKNTYLQADYLSCLAKSNTQEECVKDLPIKSYQFKRCLRTNVKNFVINAEREFRKIKIDATPIIILPRRRVLTDTLPQNILQSICSLYPKISRQPIGCIMTSPFPDEKEKPDENIETDDSVKETTVSPEKKQTTQQEENSEGDTEPKEEKHPKENSTPKSETNLEEKKQPGDNSTSENETNPEEETQPNDNTAPPEVETKPKELNTT
;
A
#
# COMPACT_ATOMS: atom_id res chain seq x y z
N MET A 1 18.28 7.67 -43.36
CA MET A 1 17.59 6.35 -43.34
C MET A 1 16.09 6.59 -43.49
N THR A 2 15.59 6.38 -44.70
CA THR A 2 14.18 6.59 -45.07
C THR A 2 13.40 5.32 -44.83
N CYS A 3 12.45 5.37 -43.90
CA CYS A 3 11.47 4.32 -43.67
C CYS A 3 10.33 4.51 -44.70
N ARG A 4 10.38 3.76 -45.80
CA ARG A 4 9.26 3.63 -46.76
C ARG A 4 8.78 2.19 -46.74
N LEU A 5 7.45 2.04 -46.81
CA LEU A 5 6.66 0.80 -46.78
C LEU A 5 6.58 0.10 -45.42
N ILE A 6 5.42 0.22 -44.76
CA ILE A 6 4.47 -0.86 -44.43
C ILE A 6 3.16 -0.15 -44.02
N VAL A 7 2.18 -0.10 -44.94
CA VAL A 7 0.89 0.60 -44.75
C VAL A 7 -0.27 -0.39 -44.53
N VAL A 8 0.00 -1.69 -44.31
CA VAL A 8 -1.07 -2.71 -44.12
C VAL A 8 -0.96 -3.45 -42.78
N ILE A 9 0.08 -3.22 -41.97
CA ILE A 9 0.21 -3.74 -40.59
C ILE A 9 -0.11 -2.64 -39.56
N LEU A 10 -1.11 -1.78 -39.84
CA LEU A 10 -1.57 -0.72 -38.93
C LEU A 10 -2.93 -1.01 -38.28
N LEU A 11 -3.65 -2.04 -38.72
CA LEU A 11 -4.97 -2.40 -38.17
C LEU A 11 -4.91 -3.45 -37.05
N ILE A 12 -3.74 -4.03 -36.77
CA ILE A 12 -3.58 -5.08 -35.73
C ILE A 12 -2.38 -4.81 -34.82
N VAL A 13 -1.89 -3.57 -34.75
CA VAL A 13 -0.99 -3.23 -33.64
C VAL A 13 -1.90 -2.97 -32.45
N PRO A 14 -2.00 -3.89 -31.47
CA PRO A 14 -2.77 -3.61 -30.27
C PRO A 14 -2.23 -2.30 -29.70
N PHE A 15 -3.13 -1.35 -29.43
CA PHE A 15 -2.77 -0.14 -28.72
C PHE A 15 -2.12 -0.57 -27.41
N ILE A 16 -0.78 -0.56 -27.37
CA ILE A 16 -0.03 -0.90 -26.16
C ILE A 16 -0.30 0.24 -25.19
N HIS A 17 -1.28 0.04 -24.31
CA HIS A 17 -1.61 0.97 -23.25
C HIS A 17 -0.48 0.90 -22.22
N CYS A 18 0.46 1.83 -22.35
CA CYS A 18 1.54 1.99 -21.39
C CYS A 18 1.00 2.60 -20.09
N GLN A 19 0.61 1.76 -19.15
CA GLN A 19 0.16 2.21 -17.82
C GLN A 19 1.29 2.92 -17.06
N LYS A 20 0.94 3.96 -16.31
CA LYS A 20 1.89 4.68 -15.44
C LYS A 20 1.98 3.97 -14.10
N LEU A 21 3.19 3.54 -13.73
CA LEU A 21 3.44 2.96 -12.41
C LEU A 21 3.46 4.05 -11.34
N ILE A 22 2.56 3.95 -10.37
CA ILE A 22 2.51 4.76 -9.16
C ILE A 22 2.87 3.87 -7.98
N THR A 23 3.80 4.33 -7.15
CA THR A 23 4.21 3.60 -5.95
C THR A 23 3.68 4.31 -4.71
N ILE A 24 2.97 3.61 -3.85
CA ILE A 24 2.39 4.13 -2.60
C ILE A 24 3.14 3.49 -1.43
N LEU A 25 3.80 4.32 -0.63
CA LEU A 25 4.41 3.93 0.63
C LEU A 25 3.45 4.33 1.74
N SER A 26 3.14 3.38 2.62
CA SER A 26 2.08 3.57 3.59
C SER A 26 2.33 2.85 4.90
N ASP A 27 1.70 3.33 5.97
CA ASP A 27 1.59 2.67 7.25
C ASP A 27 0.11 2.51 7.65
N PHE A 28 -0.40 1.28 7.62
CA PHE A 28 -1.81 1.00 7.95
C PHE A 28 -2.15 1.21 9.43
N THR A 29 -1.17 1.49 10.30
CA THR A 29 -1.43 1.90 11.69
C THR A 29 -1.68 3.41 11.82
N ASN A 30 -1.50 4.18 10.74
CA ASN A 30 -1.72 5.63 10.71
C ASN A 30 -3.12 5.95 10.17
N ASP A 31 -3.91 6.71 10.93
CA ASP A 31 -5.27 7.11 10.55
C ASP A 31 -5.33 7.86 9.21
N LYS A 32 -4.29 8.62 8.86
CA LYS A 32 -4.21 9.34 7.57
C LYS A 32 -4.16 8.37 6.39
N ASP A 33 -3.40 7.29 6.53
CA ASP A 33 -3.28 6.23 5.54
C ASP A 33 -4.57 5.42 5.43
N VAL A 34 -5.18 5.10 6.58
CA VAL A 34 -6.50 4.45 6.62
C VAL A 34 -7.54 5.31 5.88
N LYS A 35 -7.61 6.62 6.18
CA LYS A 35 -8.49 7.55 5.47
C LYS A 35 -8.17 7.60 3.96
N PHE A 36 -6.90 7.66 3.60
CA PHE A 36 -6.47 7.64 2.20
C PHE A 36 -6.98 6.38 1.47
N PHE A 37 -6.82 5.18 2.02
CA PHE A 37 -7.32 3.96 1.37
C PHE A 37 -8.84 3.82 1.41
N LYS A 38 -9.49 4.39 2.44
CA LYS A 38 -10.94 4.34 2.57
C LYS A 38 -11.63 5.19 1.51
N THR A 39 -11.15 6.41 1.25
CA THR A 39 -11.84 7.40 0.41
C THR A 39 -11.03 7.89 -0.78
N THR A 40 -9.76 8.21 -0.59
CA THR A 40 -8.94 8.89 -1.60
C THR A 40 -8.48 7.96 -2.72
N LEU A 41 -7.95 6.78 -2.37
CA LEU A 41 -7.47 5.83 -3.37
C LEU A 41 -8.60 5.31 -4.28
N PRO A 42 -9.77 4.87 -3.76
CA PRO A 42 -10.88 4.46 -4.61
C PRO A 42 -11.28 5.55 -5.60
N TRP A 43 -11.45 6.79 -5.14
CA TRP A 43 -11.79 7.92 -6.01
C TRP A 43 -10.73 8.20 -7.08
N ILE A 44 -9.43 8.11 -6.76
CA ILE A 44 -8.36 8.20 -7.76
C ILE A 44 -8.52 7.08 -8.80
N VAL A 45 -8.74 5.86 -8.35
CA VAL A 45 -8.85 4.69 -9.23
C VAL A 45 -10.10 4.71 -10.10
N GLU A 46 -11.22 5.26 -9.61
CA GLU A 46 -12.40 5.55 -10.44
C GLU A 46 -12.07 6.48 -11.61
N ASN A 47 -11.25 7.51 -11.38
CA ASN A 47 -10.92 8.51 -12.39
C ASN A 47 -9.82 8.07 -13.38
N VAL A 48 -8.80 7.35 -12.90
CA VAL A 48 -7.58 7.05 -13.70
C VAL A 48 -7.12 5.59 -13.65
N GLY A 49 -7.90 4.70 -13.04
CA GLY A 49 -7.50 3.31 -12.72
C GLY A 49 -7.13 2.45 -13.93
N SER A 50 -7.73 2.70 -15.09
CA SER A 50 -7.41 2.02 -16.36
C SER A 50 -5.99 2.31 -16.87
N ASP A 51 -5.47 3.49 -16.56
CA ASP A 51 -4.25 4.05 -17.16
C ASP A 51 -3.05 4.02 -16.21
N ILE A 52 -3.25 3.55 -14.98
CA ILE A 52 -2.21 3.44 -13.96
C ILE A 52 -2.04 2.00 -13.48
N SER A 53 -0.83 1.68 -13.03
CA SER A 53 -0.54 0.47 -12.26
C SER A 53 -0.11 0.90 -10.85
N LEU A 54 -0.58 0.21 -9.82
CA LEU A 54 -0.23 0.53 -8.45
C LEU A 54 0.77 -0.48 -7.88
N LYS A 55 1.76 0.03 -7.16
CA LYS A 55 2.70 -0.74 -6.34
C LYS A 55 2.65 -0.23 -4.92
N PHE A 56 2.60 -1.13 -3.95
CA PHE A 56 2.48 -0.77 -2.54
C PHE A 56 3.70 -1.24 -1.76
N HIS A 57 4.12 -0.41 -0.80
CA HIS A 57 5.12 -0.74 0.20
C HIS A 57 4.59 -0.33 1.56
N PHE A 58 4.44 -1.30 2.46
CA PHE A 58 3.89 -1.02 3.78
C PHE A 58 4.97 -1.07 4.87
N LYS A 59 4.91 -0.11 5.79
CA LYS A 59 5.82 0.03 6.94
C LYS A 59 5.38 -0.81 8.14
N ASP A 60 4.11 -1.23 8.19
CA ASP A 60 3.57 -1.99 9.31
C ASP A 60 4.14 -3.41 9.40
N SER A 61 3.95 -4.02 10.58
CA SER A 61 4.54 -5.32 10.94
C SER A 61 4.36 -6.38 9.87
N GLY A 62 5.37 -7.23 9.67
CA GLY A 62 5.35 -8.28 8.64
C GLY A 62 4.17 -9.26 8.76
N THR A 63 3.61 -9.42 9.97
CA THR A 63 2.42 -10.23 10.24
C THR A 63 1.16 -9.65 9.60
N ASN A 64 1.07 -8.32 9.46
CA ASN A 64 -0.08 -7.65 8.85
C ASN A 64 0.20 -7.27 7.38
N SER A 65 1.39 -6.73 7.11
CA SER A 65 1.78 -6.26 5.77
C SER A 65 2.05 -7.40 4.79
N GLY A 66 2.55 -8.54 5.27
CA GLY A 66 2.86 -9.71 4.45
C GLY A 66 1.63 -10.30 3.74
N PRO A 67 0.59 -10.71 4.50
CA PRO A 67 -0.68 -11.17 3.93
C PRO A 67 -1.31 -10.14 2.97
N ARG A 68 -1.34 -8.86 3.36
CA ARG A 68 -1.83 -7.76 2.51
C ARG A 68 -1.12 -7.70 1.16
N GLN A 69 0.22 -7.73 1.15
CA GLN A 69 1.01 -7.71 -0.08
C GLN A 69 0.82 -8.99 -0.92
N CYS A 70 0.63 -10.16 -0.30
CA CYS A 70 0.37 -11.39 -1.02
C CYS A 70 -0.98 -11.40 -1.76
N ASN A 71 -2.01 -10.76 -1.21
CA ASN A 71 -3.27 -10.56 -1.92
C ASN A 71 -3.09 -9.56 -3.06
N LEU A 72 -2.48 -8.40 -2.79
CA LEU A 72 -2.23 -7.37 -3.80
C LEU A 72 -1.41 -7.86 -5.00
N LEU A 73 -0.46 -8.78 -4.78
CA LEU A 73 0.35 -9.37 -5.84
C LEU A 73 -0.51 -10.17 -6.84
N GLN A 74 -1.56 -10.86 -6.35
CA GLN A 74 -2.49 -11.58 -7.21
C GLN A 74 -3.48 -10.65 -7.93
N LEU A 75 -3.72 -9.47 -7.36
CA LEU A 75 -4.58 -8.43 -7.92
C LEU A 75 -3.82 -7.43 -8.83
N THR A 76 -2.51 -7.61 -9.05
CA THR A 76 -1.66 -6.60 -9.72
C THR A 76 -2.07 -6.20 -11.15
N LYS A 77 -2.93 -7.01 -11.79
CA LYS A 77 -3.45 -6.74 -13.13
C LYS A 77 -4.74 -5.91 -13.13
N ASN A 78 -5.33 -5.67 -11.96
CA ASN A 78 -6.58 -4.94 -11.82
C ASN A 78 -6.48 -3.94 -10.67
N THR A 79 -6.23 -2.68 -11.04
CA THR A 79 -6.11 -1.55 -10.12
C THR A 79 -7.38 -1.32 -9.29
N TYR A 80 -8.57 -1.56 -9.87
CA TYR A 80 -9.86 -1.44 -9.17
C TYR A 80 -9.94 -2.44 -8.02
N LEU A 81 -9.66 -3.72 -8.28
CA LEU A 81 -9.67 -4.75 -7.23
C LEU A 81 -8.62 -4.51 -6.14
N GLN A 82 -7.46 -3.93 -6.50
CA GLN A 82 -6.48 -3.52 -5.49
C GLN A 82 -7.02 -2.41 -4.57
N ALA A 83 -7.70 -1.41 -5.14
CA ALA A 83 -8.31 -0.33 -4.37
C ALA A 83 -9.47 -0.81 -3.50
N ASP A 84 -10.35 -1.65 -4.05
CA ASP A 84 -11.50 -2.23 -3.32
C ASP A 84 -11.02 -3.06 -2.13
N TYR A 85 -10.02 -3.91 -2.34
CA TYR A 85 -9.41 -4.72 -1.28
C TYR A 85 -8.85 -3.83 -0.15
N LEU A 86 -8.10 -2.79 -0.50
CA LEU A 86 -7.51 -1.88 0.48
C LEU A 86 -8.54 -1.01 1.20
N SER A 87 -9.57 -0.55 0.48
CA SER A 87 -10.70 0.19 1.07
C SER A 87 -11.47 -0.68 2.05
N CYS A 88 -11.71 -1.95 1.72
CA CYS A 88 -12.33 -2.91 2.61
C CYS A 88 -11.53 -3.08 3.91
N LEU A 89 -10.20 -3.27 3.83
CA LEU A 89 -9.35 -3.35 5.02
C LEU A 89 -9.36 -2.05 5.83
N ALA A 90 -9.36 -0.90 5.15
CA ALA A 90 -9.41 0.41 5.80
C ALA A 90 -10.77 0.72 6.47
N LYS A 91 -11.81 -0.07 6.17
CA LYS A 91 -13.10 -0.05 6.87
C LYS A 91 -13.13 -0.98 8.10
N SER A 92 -11.97 -1.48 8.53
CA SER A 92 -11.80 -2.39 9.67
C SER A 92 -12.40 -3.79 9.48
N ASN A 93 -12.69 -4.17 8.24
CA ASN A 93 -13.09 -5.55 7.92
C ASN A 93 -11.89 -6.50 8.03
N THR A 94 -12.19 -7.76 8.30
CA THR A 94 -11.17 -8.81 8.36
C THR A 94 -10.59 -9.09 6.98
N GLN A 95 -9.40 -9.68 6.94
CA GLN A 95 -8.79 -10.03 5.66
C GLN A 95 -9.62 -11.06 4.90
N GLU A 96 -10.23 -12.01 5.62
CA GLU A 96 -11.09 -13.06 5.09
C GLU A 96 -12.33 -12.48 4.40
N GLU A 97 -13.00 -11.51 5.03
CA GLU A 97 -14.13 -10.79 4.45
C GLU A 97 -13.72 -10.06 3.17
N CYS A 98 -12.59 -9.35 3.19
CA CYS A 98 -12.14 -8.54 2.06
C CYS A 98 -11.65 -9.35 0.85
N VAL A 99 -11.38 -10.65 0.99
CA VAL A 99 -10.93 -11.51 -0.11
C VAL A 99 -11.98 -12.51 -0.58
N LYS A 100 -13.13 -12.60 0.10
CA LYS A 100 -14.15 -13.63 -0.15
C LYS A 100 -14.59 -13.70 -1.61
N ASP A 101 -14.81 -12.54 -2.24
CA ASP A 101 -15.31 -12.42 -3.61
C ASP A 101 -14.21 -12.03 -4.62
N LEU A 102 -12.94 -12.03 -4.19
CA LEU A 102 -11.81 -11.69 -5.04
C LEU A 102 -11.22 -12.95 -5.70
N PRO A 103 -10.61 -12.81 -6.90
CA PRO A 103 -10.01 -13.93 -7.63
C PRO A 103 -8.65 -14.38 -7.03
N ILE A 104 -8.61 -14.62 -5.71
CA ILE A 104 -7.43 -15.01 -4.95
C ILE A 104 -7.31 -16.54 -4.92
N LYS A 105 -6.16 -17.05 -5.35
CA LYS A 105 -5.87 -18.49 -5.33
C LYS A 105 -5.16 -18.84 -4.02
N SER A 106 -5.85 -19.58 -3.15
CA SER A 106 -5.32 -19.98 -1.83
C SER A 106 -3.92 -20.62 -1.90
N TYR A 107 -3.64 -21.46 -2.90
CA TYR A 107 -2.31 -22.04 -3.11
C TYR A 107 -1.23 -20.97 -3.37
N GLN A 108 -1.50 -20.00 -4.24
CA GLN A 108 -0.55 -18.92 -4.56
C GLN A 108 -0.35 -17.99 -3.36
N PHE A 109 -1.43 -17.69 -2.63
CA PHE A 109 -1.37 -16.94 -1.40
C PHE A 109 -0.48 -17.62 -0.34
N LYS A 110 -0.72 -18.90 -0.04
CA LYS A 110 0.09 -19.69 0.91
C LYS A 110 1.57 -19.76 0.49
N ARG A 111 1.84 -19.95 -0.80
CA ARG A 111 3.21 -19.93 -1.34
C ARG A 111 3.85 -18.56 -1.11
N CYS A 112 3.15 -17.48 -1.44
CA CYS A 112 3.63 -16.12 -1.26
C CYS A 112 3.97 -15.82 0.22
N LEU A 113 3.11 -16.21 1.16
CA LEU A 113 3.36 -16.03 2.59
C LEU A 113 4.68 -16.65 3.04
N ARG A 114 4.99 -17.85 2.53
CA ARG A 114 6.21 -18.58 2.90
C ARG A 114 7.47 -17.99 2.26
N THR A 115 7.39 -17.49 1.02
CA THR A 115 8.60 -17.13 0.25
C THR A 115 8.87 -15.64 0.18
N ASN A 116 7.83 -14.78 0.24
CA ASN A 116 7.95 -13.39 -0.17
C ASN A 116 7.85 -12.39 0.98
N VAL A 117 7.29 -12.75 2.13
CA VAL A 117 7.05 -11.80 3.24
C VAL A 117 8.32 -11.12 3.71
N LYS A 118 9.42 -11.86 3.90
CA LYS A 118 10.72 -11.28 4.26
C LYS A 118 11.20 -10.26 3.21
N ASN A 119 11.04 -10.58 1.93
CA ASN A 119 11.42 -9.69 0.83
C ASN A 119 10.56 -8.43 0.78
N PHE A 120 9.26 -8.55 1.09
CA PHE A 120 8.35 -7.41 1.18
C PHE A 120 8.78 -6.41 2.25
N VAL A 121 9.11 -6.89 3.45
CA VAL A 121 9.61 -6.04 4.55
C VAL A 121 10.92 -5.35 4.16
N ILE A 122 11.91 -6.11 3.67
CA ILE A 122 13.21 -5.55 3.26
C ILE A 122 13.04 -4.51 2.14
N ASN A 123 12.18 -4.78 1.17
CA ASN A 123 11.94 -3.85 0.06
C ASN A 123 11.22 -2.60 0.53
N ALA A 124 10.23 -2.72 1.42
CA ALA A 124 9.54 -1.57 2.01
C ALA A 124 10.54 -0.69 2.78
N GLU A 125 11.32 -1.27 3.70
CA GLU A 125 12.37 -0.55 4.42
C GLU A 125 13.34 0.17 3.49
N ARG A 126 13.77 -0.49 2.42
CA ARG A 126 14.68 0.11 1.43
C ARG A 126 14.04 1.33 0.76
N GLU A 127 12.76 1.25 0.37
CA GLU A 127 12.07 2.39 -0.24
C GLU A 127 11.87 3.54 0.76
N PHE A 128 11.45 3.27 2.00
CA PHE A 128 11.34 4.29 3.04
C PHE A 128 12.68 4.99 3.32
N ARG A 129 13.79 4.23 3.42
CA ARG A 129 15.14 4.78 3.62
C ARG A 129 15.60 5.70 2.49
N LYS A 130 15.17 5.44 1.24
CA LYS A 130 15.53 6.27 0.07
C LYS A 130 14.86 7.64 0.10
N ILE A 131 13.61 7.70 0.55
CA ILE A 131 12.79 8.92 0.47
C ILE A 131 13.09 9.88 1.62
N LYS A 132 13.53 9.38 2.79
CA LYS A 132 13.84 10.19 3.99
C LYS A 132 12.68 11.11 4.43
N ILE A 133 11.45 10.63 4.26
CA ILE A 133 10.23 11.29 4.72
C ILE A 133 9.54 10.35 5.69
N ASP A 134 9.22 10.86 6.87
CA ASP A 134 8.59 10.07 7.94
C ASP A 134 7.06 10.06 7.84
N ALA A 135 6.46 11.06 7.18
CA ALA A 135 5.02 11.18 7.02
C ALA A 135 4.47 10.26 5.92
N THR A 136 3.36 9.59 6.21
CA THR A 136 2.60 8.72 5.28
C THR A 136 1.15 9.23 5.12
N PRO A 137 0.47 8.88 4.01
CA PRO A 137 0.96 8.11 2.85
C PRO A 137 1.91 8.94 1.97
N ILE A 138 2.87 8.28 1.32
CA ILE A 138 3.77 8.89 0.33
C ILE A 138 3.45 8.30 -1.04
N ILE A 139 3.16 9.15 -2.01
CA ILE A 139 2.82 8.76 -3.38
C ILE A 139 3.98 9.15 -4.29
N ILE A 140 4.62 8.15 -4.90
CA ILE A 140 5.74 8.33 -5.82
C ILE A 140 5.22 8.12 -7.24
N LEU A 141 5.22 9.20 -8.01
CA LEU A 141 4.89 9.18 -9.42
C LEU A 141 6.12 8.81 -10.28
N PRO A 142 5.93 8.46 -11.57
CA PRO A 142 7.03 8.29 -12.51
C PRO A 142 8.01 9.48 -12.49
N ARG A 143 9.29 9.19 -12.73
CA ARG A 143 10.40 10.15 -12.60
C ARG A 143 10.66 10.64 -11.17
N ARG A 144 10.27 9.85 -10.16
CA ARG A 144 10.55 10.07 -8.74
C ARG A 144 9.98 11.39 -8.18
N ARG A 145 8.86 11.87 -8.73
CA ARG A 145 8.12 12.96 -8.11
C ARG A 145 7.40 12.42 -6.88
N VAL A 146 7.69 12.99 -5.72
CA VAL A 146 7.16 12.54 -4.43
C VAL A 146 6.05 13.49 -4.02
N LEU A 147 4.89 12.94 -3.70
CA LEU A 147 3.75 13.67 -3.15
C LEU A 147 3.53 13.19 -1.72
N THR A 148 3.44 14.15 -0.80
CA THR A 148 3.08 13.94 0.62
C THR A 148 1.80 14.69 0.98
N ASP A 149 1.21 15.42 0.03
CA ASP A 149 -0.02 16.16 0.21
C ASP A 149 -1.20 15.19 0.34
N THR A 150 -2.10 15.50 1.26
CA THR A 150 -3.28 14.71 1.57
C THR A 150 -4.51 15.14 0.79
N LEU A 151 -4.49 16.28 0.10
CA LEU A 151 -5.66 16.73 -0.66
C LEU A 151 -5.88 15.85 -1.90
N PRO A 152 -7.01 15.13 -2.00
CA PRO A 152 -7.29 14.21 -3.10
C PRO A 152 -7.14 14.85 -4.48
N GLN A 153 -7.63 16.07 -4.64
CA GLN A 153 -7.62 16.81 -5.89
C GLN A 153 -6.20 17.08 -6.38
N ASN A 154 -5.28 17.44 -5.47
CA ASN A 154 -3.88 17.71 -5.80
C ASN A 154 -3.16 16.43 -6.24
N ILE A 155 -3.50 15.28 -5.63
CA ILE A 155 -2.97 13.98 -6.02
C ILE A 155 -3.44 13.63 -7.43
N LEU A 156 -4.75 13.72 -7.71
CA LEU A 156 -5.30 13.43 -9.03
C LEU A 156 -4.72 14.37 -10.09
N GLN A 157 -4.66 15.68 -9.83
CA GLN A 157 -4.05 16.66 -10.73
C GLN A 157 -2.59 16.31 -11.05
N SER A 158 -1.82 15.91 -10.04
CA SER A 158 -0.43 15.49 -10.21
C SER A 158 -0.31 14.23 -11.07
N ILE A 159 -1.23 13.27 -10.93
CA ILE A 159 -1.30 12.08 -11.80
C ILE A 159 -1.68 12.47 -13.23
N CYS A 160 -2.68 13.34 -13.41
CA CYS A 160 -3.11 13.82 -14.73
C CYS A 160 -1.99 14.57 -15.46
N SER A 161 -1.10 15.26 -14.74
CA SER A 161 0.08 15.93 -15.30
C SER A 161 1.11 14.98 -15.95
N LEU A 162 1.00 13.67 -15.71
CA LEU A 162 1.86 12.65 -16.35
C LEU A 162 1.53 12.45 -17.84
N TYR A 163 0.39 12.97 -18.30
CA TYR A 163 -0.11 12.83 -19.66
C TYR A 163 0.01 14.18 -20.39
N PRO A 164 1.04 14.37 -21.23
CA PRO A 164 1.34 15.68 -21.85
C PRO A 164 0.33 16.10 -22.92
N LYS A 165 -0.49 15.17 -23.42
CA LYS A 165 -1.49 15.43 -24.47
C LYS A 165 -2.87 15.10 -23.92
N ILE A 166 -3.82 16.02 -24.11
CA ILE A 166 -5.23 15.84 -23.70
C ILE A 166 -5.83 14.57 -24.32
N SER A 167 -5.49 14.27 -25.57
CA SER A 167 -5.96 13.06 -26.26
C SER A 167 -5.46 11.74 -25.68
N ARG A 168 -4.54 11.77 -24.70
CA ARG A 168 -3.99 10.61 -23.99
C ARG A 168 -4.28 10.68 -22.50
N GLN A 169 -5.00 11.70 -22.04
CA GLN A 169 -5.41 11.78 -20.65
C GLN A 169 -6.51 10.76 -20.40
N PRO A 170 -6.49 10.09 -19.23
CA PRO A 170 -7.63 9.30 -18.77
C PRO A 170 -8.89 10.16 -18.75
N ILE A 171 -10.05 9.55 -19.00
CA ILE A 171 -11.31 10.29 -19.07
C ILE A 171 -11.61 11.04 -17.77
N GLY A 172 -11.26 10.47 -16.61
CA GLY A 172 -11.44 11.12 -15.30
C GLY A 172 -10.48 12.26 -15.02
N CYS A 173 -9.47 12.50 -15.88
CA CYS A 173 -8.69 13.74 -15.83
C CYS A 173 -9.37 14.91 -16.57
N ILE A 174 -10.24 14.60 -17.54
CA ILE A 174 -10.99 15.59 -18.32
C ILE A 174 -12.34 15.86 -17.66
N MET A 175 -12.99 14.78 -17.22
CA MET A 175 -14.30 14.78 -16.57
C MET A 175 -14.17 14.10 -15.22
N THR A 176 -13.60 14.81 -14.26
CA THR A 176 -13.37 14.29 -12.90
C THR A 176 -14.69 14.07 -12.17
N SER A 177 -14.87 12.89 -11.57
CA SER A 177 -15.99 12.65 -10.68
C SER A 177 -15.86 13.49 -9.41
N PRO A 178 -16.97 14.00 -8.83
CA PRO A 178 -16.89 14.72 -7.57
C PRO A 178 -16.24 13.85 -6.49
N PHE A 179 -15.41 14.45 -5.65
CA PHE A 179 -14.86 13.76 -4.49
C PHE A 179 -16.00 13.48 -3.51
N PRO A 180 -16.16 12.25 -2.98
CA PRO A 180 -17.20 11.97 -2.00
C PRO A 180 -16.95 12.80 -0.74
N ASP A 181 -17.81 13.78 -0.49
CA ASP A 181 -17.76 14.55 0.75
C ASP A 181 -18.11 13.61 1.91
N GLU A 182 -17.21 13.49 2.90
CA GLU A 182 -17.47 12.71 4.13
C GLU A 182 -18.67 13.22 4.96
N LYS A 183 -19.33 14.30 4.50
CA LYS A 183 -20.44 14.97 5.20
C LYS A 183 -21.82 14.43 4.85
N GLU A 184 -21.96 13.48 3.92
CA GLU A 184 -23.21 12.72 3.81
C GLU A 184 -23.26 11.66 4.93
N LYS A 185 -23.54 12.13 6.15
CA LYS A 185 -24.15 11.30 7.18
C LYS A 185 -25.66 11.24 6.94
N PRO A 186 -26.28 10.11 7.31
CA PRO A 186 -27.54 9.65 6.76
C PRO A 186 -28.69 10.58 7.13
N ASP A 187 -29.72 10.59 6.28
CA ASP A 187 -31.08 10.99 6.65
C ASP A 187 -31.59 10.06 7.77
N GLU A 188 -31.12 10.32 8.99
CA GLU A 188 -31.75 9.92 10.23
C GLU A 188 -32.88 10.94 10.44
N ASN A 189 -34.06 10.68 9.85
CA ASN A 189 -35.36 11.19 10.27
C ASN A 189 -36.47 10.77 9.28
N ILE A 190 -37.01 9.56 9.41
CA ILE A 190 -38.47 9.33 9.36
C ILE A 190 -38.79 8.19 10.34
N GLU A 191 -38.76 8.50 11.64
CA GLU A 191 -39.72 7.89 12.55
C GLU A 191 -41.06 8.57 12.26
N THR A 192 -41.91 7.92 11.45
CA THR A 192 -43.36 8.16 11.55
C THR A 192 -43.85 7.44 12.79
N ASP A 193 -43.83 8.19 13.88
CA ASP A 193 -44.61 7.99 15.08
C ASP A 193 -46.10 8.08 14.71
N ASP A 194 -46.79 6.94 14.65
CA ASP A 194 -48.25 6.89 14.59
C ASP A 194 -48.79 6.54 15.98
N SER A 195 -49.12 7.62 16.68
CA SER A 195 -49.70 7.70 18.00
C SER A 195 -51.18 7.29 18.01
N VAL A 196 -51.54 6.51 19.04
CA VAL A 196 -52.79 6.58 19.82
C VAL A 196 -54.09 6.05 19.18
N LYS A 197 -54.57 4.95 19.77
CA LYS A 197 -55.99 4.84 20.17
C LYS A 197 -56.13 4.11 21.50
N GLU A 198 -56.49 4.87 22.54
CA GLU A 198 -57.02 4.39 23.81
C GLU A 198 -58.27 3.53 23.62
N THR A 199 -58.46 2.49 24.44
CA THR A 199 -59.76 2.19 25.07
C THR A 199 -59.55 1.46 26.39
N THR A 200 -60.00 2.13 27.44
CA THR A 200 -60.23 1.77 28.83
C THR A 200 -61.15 0.55 28.99
N VAL A 201 -60.95 -0.28 30.03
CA VAL A 201 -61.93 -0.69 31.08
C VAL A 201 -61.30 -1.73 32.02
N SER A 202 -61.68 -1.60 33.29
CA SER A 202 -61.12 -2.09 34.56
C SER A 202 -61.73 -3.46 35.00
N PRO A 203 -61.74 -3.89 36.29
CA PRO A 203 -60.73 -4.71 36.99
C PRO A 203 -61.28 -6.05 37.55
N GLU A 204 -60.45 -7.05 37.86
CA GLU A 204 -60.79 -8.02 38.92
C GLU A 204 -59.59 -8.70 39.61
N LYS A 205 -59.87 -9.03 40.87
CA LYS A 205 -59.06 -9.41 42.04
C LYS A 205 -58.81 -10.93 42.09
N LYS A 206 -57.62 -11.37 42.55
CA LYS A 206 -57.34 -12.54 43.43
C LYS A 206 -55.84 -12.90 43.33
N GLN A 207 -55.01 -12.71 44.35
CA GLN A 207 -54.81 -13.48 45.60
C GLN A 207 -54.06 -14.82 45.41
N THR A 208 -53.02 -15.00 46.25
CA THR A 208 -52.29 -16.26 46.62
C THR A 208 -51.26 -16.76 45.57
N THR A 209 -50.06 -17.26 45.86
CA THR A 209 -49.44 -17.89 47.05
C THR A 209 -47.91 -17.80 46.96
N GLN A 210 -47.26 -17.89 48.12
CA GLN A 210 -45.84 -18.13 48.42
C GLN A 210 -45.17 -19.21 47.55
N GLN A 211 -43.87 -19.06 47.25
CA GLN A 211 -42.87 -20.07 47.65
C GLN A 211 -41.43 -19.51 47.59
N GLU A 212 -40.76 -19.59 48.73
CA GLU A 212 -39.32 -19.54 48.91
C GLU A 212 -38.65 -20.75 48.24
N GLU A 213 -37.45 -20.57 47.68
CA GLU A 213 -36.33 -21.45 48.02
C GLU A 213 -34.99 -20.81 47.63
N ASN A 214 -34.14 -20.67 48.65
CA ASN A 214 -32.73 -20.35 48.58
C ASN A 214 -31.93 -21.53 48.01
N SER A 215 -30.82 -21.24 47.33
CA SER A 215 -29.63 -22.10 47.41
C SER A 215 -28.39 -21.29 47.00
N GLU A 216 -27.69 -20.82 48.03
CA GLU A 216 -26.27 -20.44 48.00
C GLU A 216 -25.41 -21.68 47.70
N GLY A 217 -24.36 -21.48 46.91
CA GLY A 217 -23.33 -22.47 46.64
C GLY A 217 -22.00 -21.79 46.38
N ASP A 218 -21.40 -21.25 47.45
CA ASP A 218 -19.99 -20.89 47.52
C ASP A 218 -19.11 -22.14 47.37
N THR A 219 -18.09 -22.08 46.53
CA THR A 219 -16.89 -22.92 46.71
C THR A 219 -15.66 -22.14 46.27
N GLU A 220 -14.83 -21.83 47.27
CA GLU A 220 -13.51 -21.21 47.23
C GLU A 220 -12.49 -22.01 46.38
N PRO A 221 -11.41 -21.38 45.89
CA PRO A 221 -10.39 -22.01 45.06
C PRO A 221 -9.31 -22.71 45.90
N LYS A 222 -8.92 -23.91 45.46
CA LYS A 222 -7.72 -24.59 45.98
C LYS A 222 -6.44 -24.06 45.35
N GLU A 223 -5.62 -23.50 46.22
CA GLU A 223 -4.19 -23.22 46.07
C GLU A 223 -3.41 -24.54 46.08
N GLU A 224 -2.58 -24.81 45.06
CA GLU A 224 -1.55 -25.85 45.14
C GLU A 224 -0.24 -25.41 44.50
N LYS A 225 0.84 -25.81 45.18
CA LYS A 225 2.19 -25.26 45.19
C LYS A 225 3.05 -25.67 43.99
N HIS A 226 4.00 -24.79 43.67
CA HIS A 226 5.23 -25.08 42.94
C HIS A 226 6.00 -26.31 43.46
N PRO A 227 6.78 -26.95 42.57
CA PRO A 227 8.22 -27.08 42.84
C PRO A 227 9.10 -26.52 41.73
N LYS A 228 10.26 -26.00 42.16
CA LYS A 228 11.44 -25.61 41.39
C LYS A 228 12.24 -26.86 40.99
N GLU A 229 12.78 -26.89 39.77
CA GLU A 229 14.05 -27.55 39.41
C GLU A 229 14.49 -26.99 38.04
N ASN A 230 15.46 -26.07 37.97
CA ASN A 230 16.89 -26.33 37.76
C ASN A 230 17.21 -27.34 36.64
N SER A 231 17.66 -26.84 35.48
CA SER A 231 18.90 -27.32 34.83
C SER A 231 19.22 -26.55 33.55
N THR A 232 20.23 -25.69 33.65
CA THR A 232 21.09 -25.23 32.56
C THR A 232 21.89 -26.43 32.02
N PRO A 233 22.20 -26.46 30.71
CA PRO A 233 23.50 -26.98 30.29
C PRO A 233 24.32 -25.88 29.61
N LYS A 234 25.39 -25.47 30.30
CA LYS A 234 26.62 -25.03 29.65
C LYS A 234 27.27 -26.25 28.99
N SER A 235 27.73 -26.08 27.76
CA SER A 235 28.77 -26.94 27.17
C SER A 235 29.61 -26.06 26.24
N GLU A 236 30.69 -25.53 26.82
CA GLU A 236 31.90 -25.16 26.10
C GLU A 236 32.82 -26.38 26.11
N THR A 237 33.34 -26.80 24.95
CA THR A 237 34.70 -27.36 24.79
C THR A 237 35.03 -27.28 23.29
N ASN A 238 35.88 -26.33 22.87
CA ASN A 238 37.28 -26.50 22.48
C ASN A 238 37.53 -27.69 21.51
N LEU A 239 37.91 -27.42 20.26
CA LEU A 239 39.25 -27.08 19.74
C LEU A 239 39.96 -28.36 19.30
N GLU A 240 40.02 -28.61 17.99
CA GLU A 240 41.19 -29.27 17.41
C GLU A 240 41.48 -28.80 15.99
N GLU A 241 42.67 -28.22 15.89
CA GLU A 241 43.38 -27.69 14.74
C GLU A 241 44.08 -28.85 14.01
N LYS A 242 43.96 -28.93 12.68
CA LYS A 242 44.96 -29.63 11.85
C LYS A 242 45.14 -28.98 10.48
N LYS A 243 46.23 -28.20 10.42
CA LYS A 243 47.22 -28.03 9.33
C LYS A 243 47.09 -29.03 8.15
N GLN A 244 46.89 -28.58 6.90
CA GLN A 244 47.83 -27.99 5.91
C GLN A 244 48.12 -29.04 4.79
N PRO A 245 48.89 -28.74 3.71
CA PRO A 245 48.60 -27.96 2.49
C PRO A 245 48.62 -28.84 1.20
N GLY A 246 48.36 -28.26 0.02
CA GLY A 246 48.56 -28.94 -1.26
C GLY A 246 48.39 -28.03 -2.48
N ASP A 247 49.52 -27.57 -3.00
CA ASP A 247 49.76 -26.65 -4.11
C ASP A 247 49.49 -27.19 -5.54
N ASN A 248 49.61 -26.25 -6.50
CA ASN A 248 50.00 -26.38 -7.92
C ASN A 248 48.88 -26.73 -8.93
N SER A 249 48.77 -26.12 -10.12
CA SER A 249 49.64 -25.24 -10.94
C SER A 249 48.73 -24.45 -11.90
N THR A 250 48.94 -23.15 -12.12
CA THR A 250 49.66 -22.54 -13.26
C THR A 250 49.03 -22.79 -14.64
N SER A 251 48.53 -21.71 -15.27
CA SER A 251 48.87 -21.41 -16.66
C SER A 251 48.75 -19.90 -16.88
N GLU A 252 49.89 -19.36 -17.27
CA GLU A 252 50.12 -18.01 -17.76
C GLU A 252 49.41 -17.79 -19.10
N ASN A 253 49.03 -16.55 -19.39
CA ASN A 253 49.47 -15.91 -20.62
C ASN A 253 49.32 -14.38 -20.51
N GLU A 254 50.46 -13.72 -20.56
CA GLU A 254 50.63 -12.30 -20.83
C GLU A 254 50.17 -11.96 -22.26
N THR A 255 49.77 -10.72 -22.51
CA THR A 255 50.43 -9.77 -23.45
C THR A 255 49.55 -8.51 -23.59
N ASN A 256 50.06 -7.39 -23.08
CA ASN A 256 49.69 -5.98 -23.35
C ASN A 256 50.45 -5.51 -24.62
N PRO A 257 50.40 -4.25 -25.12
CA PRO A 257 49.49 -3.11 -24.93
C PRO A 257 49.14 -2.36 -26.27
N GLU A 258 48.29 -1.32 -26.21
CA GLU A 258 48.28 -0.11 -27.09
C GLU A 258 47.23 0.83 -26.46
N GLU A 259 47.57 1.89 -25.72
CA GLU A 259 48.14 3.19 -26.12
C GLU A 259 47.38 3.86 -27.28
N GLU A 260 46.40 4.70 -26.95
CA GLU A 260 46.14 5.89 -27.76
C GLU A 260 45.52 7.03 -26.94
N THR A 261 45.85 8.22 -27.40
CA THR A 261 46.09 9.47 -26.68
C THR A 261 44.84 10.35 -26.65
N GLN A 262 44.77 11.24 -25.66
CA GLN A 262 43.75 12.31 -25.52
C GLN A 262 43.67 13.24 -26.76
N PRO A 263 42.60 14.05 -26.88
CA PRO A 263 42.76 15.40 -26.36
C PRO A 263 41.60 15.90 -25.51
N ASN A 264 41.98 16.60 -24.44
CA ASN A 264 41.15 17.50 -23.66
C ASN A 264 40.70 18.67 -24.53
N ASP A 265 39.41 19.00 -24.49
CA ASP A 265 38.95 20.33 -24.86
C ASP A 265 38.36 21.03 -23.62
N ASN A 266 39.16 21.95 -23.10
CA ASN A 266 38.77 22.96 -22.14
C ASN A 266 38.02 24.06 -22.90
N THR A 267 36.77 24.31 -22.58
CA THR A 267 36.12 25.59 -22.93
C THR A 267 35.45 26.17 -21.68
N ALA A 268 35.75 27.44 -21.47
CA ALA A 268 35.55 28.26 -20.28
C ALA A 268 34.08 28.47 -19.85
N PRO A 269 33.84 28.92 -18.61
CA PRO A 269 32.52 29.22 -18.06
C PRO A 269 32.21 30.75 -18.16
N PRO A 270 31.09 31.23 -17.57
CA PRO A 270 29.97 31.88 -18.27
C PRO A 270 30.06 33.42 -18.32
N GLU A 271 29.33 34.05 -19.24
CA GLU A 271 29.19 35.51 -19.27
C GLU A 271 27.73 35.94 -19.41
N VAL A 272 27.44 37.05 -18.70
CA VAL A 272 26.30 37.97 -18.81
C VAL A 272 25.08 37.71 -17.93
N GLU A 273 25.25 38.16 -16.69
CA GLU A 273 24.23 38.77 -15.85
C GLU A 273 23.66 40.03 -16.53
N THR A 274 22.35 40.09 -16.78
CA THR A 274 21.65 41.36 -17.06
C THR A 274 20.38 41.46 -16.25
N LYS A 275 20.41 42.40 -15.32
CA LYS A 275 19.34 42.79 -14.42
C LYS A 275 18.63 44.02 -15.01
N PRO A 276 17.32 43.98 -15.32
CA PRO A 276 16.59 45.20 -15.65
C PRO A 276 16.25 46.00 -14.40
N LYS A 277 16.52 47.31 -14.49
CA LYS A 277 16.18 48.38 -13.54
C LYS A 277 14.71 48.38 -13.14
N GLU A 278 14.45 48.56 -11.86
CA GLU A 278 13.21 49.16 -11.35
C GLU A 278 13.11 50.62 -11.83
N LEU A 279 11.96 50.98 -12.39
CA LEU A 279 11.58 52.35 -12.68
C LEU A 279 10.50 52.75 -11.65
N ASN A 280 10.94 53.33 -10.53
CA ASN A 280 10.06 54.10 -9.67
C ASN A 280 9.75 55.42 -10.38
N THR A 281 8.47 55.67 -10.64
CA THR A 281 7.99 57.01 -10.99
C THR A 281 6.94 57.41 -9.96
N THR A 282 7.18 58.61 -9.45
CA THR A 282 6.47 59.42 -8.45
C THR A 282 4.99 59.61 -8.72
#